data_AF-Q21AL6-F1
#
_entry.id   AF-Q21AL6-F1
#
_cell.length_a   1.000
_cell.length_b   1.000
_cell.length_c   1.000
_cell.angle_alpha   90.00
_cell.angle_beta   90.00
_cell.angle_gamma   90.00
#
_symmetry.space_group_name_H-M   'P 1'
#
loop_
_entity.id
_entity.type
_entity.pdbx_description
1 polymer ?
#
loop_
_entity_poly.entity_id
_entity_poly.type
_entity_poly.pdbx_seq_one_letter_code
_entity_poly.pdbx_strand_id
1 'polypeptide(L)'
;MSLYTPYDAPTFNLAPVGGITPEQAKLLVRHVQELNIVGRYGGYFTEAHRRVLRLCDGMRASGQDVARGVQLFRDNAAMVSSNSWDHLFYSAVLDDPGFLDYLTNGDLPPIYDY
;
A
#
# COMPACT_ATOMS: atom_id res chain seq x y z
N MET A 1 3.64 4.50 5.93
CA MET A 1 4.20 4.38 4.57
C MET A 1 3.49 5.39 3.70
N SER A 2 4.16 5.99 2.73
CA SER A 2 3.56 6.95 1.79
C SER A 2 3.70 6.45 0.37
N LEU A 3 2.68 6.70 -0.45
CA LEU A 3 2.60 6.35 -1.86
C LEU A 3 2.70 7.63 -2.69
N TYR A 4 3.30 7.51 -3.87
CA TYR A 4 3.45 8.63 -4.79
C TYR A 4 3.08 8.19 -6.21
N THR A 5 2.46 9.11 -6.93
CA THR A 5 2.09 9.00 -8.34
C THR A 5 3.29 8.70 -9.24
N PRO A 6 3.06 8.13 -10.45
CA PRO A 6 1.75 7.81 -11.04
C PRO A 6 1.17 6.50 -10.46
N TYR A 7 -0.15 6.38 -10.35
CA TYR A 7 -0.80 5.28 -9.61
C TYR A 7 -0.88 3.95 -10.37
N ASP A 8 -0.60 3.96 -11.67
CA ASP A 8 -0.36 2.79 -12.52
C ASP A 8 1.01 2.15 -12.28
N ALA A 9 1.99 2.93 -11.80
CA ALA A 9 3.31 2.49 -11.39
C ALA A 9 3.82 3.29 -10.17
N PRO A 10 3.18 3.13 -9.00
CA PRO A 10 3.45 4.00 -7.86
C PRO A 10 4.83 3.73 -7.27
N THR A 11 5.40 4.78 -6.69
CA THR A 11 6.59 4.65 -5.85
C THR A 11 6.20 4.80 -4.39
N PHE A 12 7.06 4.36 -3.47
CA PHE A 12 6.77 4.42 -2.05
C PHE A 12 7.96 4.92 -1.24
N ASN A 13 7.67 5.41 -0.04
CA ASN A 13 8.67 5.67 0.98
C ASN A 13 8.26 5.06 2.33
N LEU A 14 9.26 4.55 3.05
CA LEU A 14 9.12 4.07 4.43
C LEU A 14 9.81 5.08 5.35
N ALA A 15 9.01 5.77 6.16
CA ALA A 15 9.49 6.73 7.15
C ALA A 15 9.00 6.33 8.54
N PRO A 16 9.78 6.66 9.60
CA PRO A 16 9.28 6.57 10.97
C PRO A 16 7.97 7.34 11.13
N VAL A 17 7.05 6.82 11.93
CA VAL A 17 5.87 7.58 12.35
C VAL A 17 6.29 8.74 13.26
N GLY A 18 5.48 9.79 13.30
CA GLY A 18 5.64 10.88 14.27
C GLY A 18 5.52 10.42 15.72
N GLY A 19 5.81 11.30 16.66
CA GLY A 19 5.76 10.99 18.11
C GLY A 19 7.02 10.33 18.66
N ILE A 20 8.12 10.30 17.88
CA ILE A 20 9.44 9.86 18.34
C ILE A 20 10.43 11.02 18.35
N THR A 21 11.45 10.91 19.20
CA THR A 21 12.55 11.88 19.27
C THR A 21 13.39 11.87 17.98
N PRO A 22 14.09 12.97 17.64
CA PRO A 22 15.02 12.99 16.52
C PRO A 22 16.09 11.88 16.56
N GLU A 23 16.56 11.52 17.75
CA GLU A 23 17.54 10.47 18.00
C GLU A 23 16.98 9.09 17.67
N GLN A 24 15.74 8.81 18.11
CA GLN A 24 15.03 7.57 17.77
C GLN A 24 14.75 7.49 16.26
N ALA A 25 14.37 8.60 15.62
CA ALA A 25 14.17 8.66 14.19
C ALA A 25 15.46 8.33 13.42
N LYS A 26 16.59 8.91 13.80
CA LYS A 26 17.91 8.60 13.22
C LYS A 26 18.26 7.12 13.35
N LEU A 27 18.02 6.53 14.53
CA LEU A 27 18.29 5.13 14.77
C LEU A 27 17.40 4.23 13.90
N LEU A 28 16.11 4.54 13.80
CA LEU A 28 15.16 3.77 12.99
C LEU A 28 15.50 3.84 11.50
N VAL A 29 15.81 5.05 11.00
CA VAL A 29 16.23 5.25 9.60
C VAL A 29 17.47 4.41 9.30
N ARG A 30 18.47 4.42 10.18
CA ARG A 30 19.66 3.59 10.04
C ARG A 30 19.32 2.10 10.00
N HIS A 31 18.43 1.62 10.87
CA HIS A 31 18.01 0.21 10.86
C HIS A 31 17.27 -0.18 9.58
N VAL A 32 16.36 0.68 9.10
CA VAL A 32 15.63 0.46 7.83
C VAL A 32 16.61 0.33 6.65
N GLN A 33 17.66 1.16 6.64
CA GLN A 33 18.72 1.12 5.63
C GLN A 33 19.59 -0.13 5.74
N GLU A 34 20.17 -0.39 6.92
CA GLU A 34 21.10 -1.50 7.16
C GLU A 34 20.44 -2.88 6.93
N LEU A 35 19.14 -3.00 7.23
CA LEU A 35 18.37 -4.23 6.98
C LEU A 35 17.82 -4.34 5.55
N ASN A 36 18.11 -3.35 4.68
CA ASN A 36 17.58 -3.22 3.32
C ASN A 36 16.06 -3.45 3.25
N ILE A 37 15.32 -2.84 4.19
CA ILE A 37 13.88 -3.07 4.31
C ILE A 37 13.15 -2.58 3.06
N VAL A 38 13.56 -1.44 2.50
CA VAL A 38 12.99 -0.88 1.26
C VAL A 38 13.16 -1.85 0.08
N GLY A 39 14.35 -2.42 -0.10
CA GLY A 39 14.59 -3.38 -1.18
C GLY A 39 13.79 -4.67 -1.02
N ARG A 40 13.70 -5.20 0.21
CA ARG A 40 12.89 -6.40 0.53
C ARG A 40 11.40 -6.15 0.32
N TYR A 41 10.93 -4.96 0.67
CA TYR A 41 9.55 -4.57 0.48
C TYR A 41 9.22 -4.30 -0.98
N GLY A 42 10.16 -3.77 -1.78
CA GLY A 42 9.92 -3.44 -3.19
C GLY A 42 9.37 -4.61 -4.02
N GLY A 43 9.91 -5.82 -3.85
CA GLY A 43 9.38 -7.00 -4.52
C GLY A 43 7.95 -7.36 -4.10
N TYR A 44 7.67 -7.27 -2.79
CA TYR A 44 6.32 -7.46 -2.28
C TYR A 44 5.36 -6.37 -2.77
N PHE A 45 5.81 -5.11 -2.80
CA PHE A 45 5.03 -3.94 -3.16
C PHE A 45 4.46 -4.05 -4.57
N THR A 46 5.28 -4.43 -5.54
CA THR A 46 4.84 -4.66 -6.93
C THR A 46 3.72 -5.70 -7.00
N GLU A 47 3.85 -6.81 -6.27
CA GLU A 47 2.83 -7.87 -6.26
C GLU A 47 1.56 -7.46 -5.50
N ALA A 48 1.69 -6.70 -4.41
CA ALA A 48 0.56 -6.14 -3.68
C ALA A 48 -0.21 -5.12 -4.53
N HIS A 49 0.51 -4.26 -5.27
CA HIS A 49 -0.07 -3.29 -6.20
C HIS A 49 -0.86 -3.98 -7.31
N ARG A 50 -0.26 -4.93 -8.02
CA ARG A 50 -0.97 -5.72 -9.05
C ARG A 50 -2.20 -6.43 -8.50
N ARG A 51 -2.10 -6.97 -7.28
CA ARG A 51 -3.22 -7.65 -6.63
C ARG A 51 -4.36 -6.70 -6.32
N VAL A 52 -4.09 -5.53 -5.75
CA VAL A 52 -5.15 -4.57 -5.41
C VAL A 52 -5.84 -4.04 -6.65
N LEU A 53 -5.12 -3.82 -7.77
CA LEU A 53 -5.72 -3.45 -9.04
C LEU A 53 -6.73 -4.49 -9.51
N ARG A 54 -6.34 -5.77 -9.56
CA ARG A 54 -7.25 -6.86 -9.99
C ARG A 54 -8.46 -7.02 -9.08
N LEU A 55 -8.27 -6.90 -7.76
CA LEU A 55 -9.38 -6.98 -6.81
C LEU A 55 -10.35 -5.80 -6.98
N CYS A 56 -9.84 -4.59 -7.17
CA CYS A 56 -10.67 -3.41 -7.38
C CYS A 56 -11.40 -3.44 -8.72
N ASP A 57 -10.77 -3.94 -9.77
CA ASP A 57 -11.44 -4.16 -11.07
C ASP A 57 -12.62 -5.13 -10.94
N GLY A 58 -12.42 -6.26 -10.26
CA GLY A 58 -13.50 -7.21 -9.96
C GLY A 58 -14.62 -6.61 -9.08
N MET A 59 -14.27 -5.78 -8.10
CA MET A 59 -15.24 -5.07 -7.26
C MET A 59 -16.07 -4.08 -8.09
N ARG A 60 -15.44 -3.29 -8.96
CA ARG A 60 -16.14 -2.38 -9.88
C ARG A 60 -17.10 -3.11 -10.80
N ALA A 61 -16.64 -4.20 -11.42
CA ALA A 61 -17.45 -4.99 -12.34
C ALA A 61 -18.68 -5.60 -11.66
N SER A 62 -18.62 -5.84 -10.35
CA SER A 62 -19.72 -6.40 -9.55
C SER A 62 -20.53 -5.33 -8.77
N GLY A 63 -20.22 -4.05 -8.96
CA GLY A 63 -20.92 -2.94 -8.28
C GLY A 63 -20.63 -2.85 -6.77
N GLN A 64 -19.53 -3.42 -6.30
CA GLN A 64 -19.10 -3.35 -4.90
C GLN A 64 -18.40 -2.04 -4.59
N ASP A 65 -18.51 -1.60 -3.34
CA ASP A 65 -17.79 -0.42 -2.83
C ASP A 65 -16.29 -0.75 -2.65
N VAL A 66 -15.47 -0.19 -3.54
CA VAL A 66 -14.02 -0.36 -3.57
C VAL A 66 -13.38 0.09 -2.26
N ALA A 67 -13.77 1.25 -1.74
CA ALA A 67 -13.19 1.79 -0.51
C ALA A 67 -13.49 0.89 0.68
N ARG A 68 -14.73 0.39 0.77
CA ARG A 68 -15.10 -0.59 1.79
C ARG A 68 -14.34 -1.91 1.63
N GLY A 69 -14.11 -2.36 0.40
CA GLY A 69 -13.31 -3.55 0.11
C GLY A 69 -11.86 -3.42 0.56
N VAL A 70 -11.19 -2.31 0.25
CA VAL A 70 -9.82 -2.05 0.70
C VAL A 70 -9.72 -1.95 2.22
N GLN A 71 -10.70 -1.34 2.89
CA GLN A 71 -10.79 -1.35 4.35
C GLN A 71 -10.85 -2.77 4.92
N LEU A 72 -11.66 -3.65 4.31
CA LEU A 72 -11.76 -5.04 4.75
C LEU A 72 -10.42 -5.78 4.56
N PHE A 73 -9.67 -5.52 3.48
CA PHE A 73 -8.34 -6.09 3.29
C PHE A 73 -7.34 -5.64 4.37
N ARG A 74 -7.35 -4.35 4.73
CA ARG A 74 -6.55 -3.82 5.85
C ARG A 74 -6.93 -4.53 7.16
N ASP A 75 -8.22 -4.60 7.47
CA ASP A 75 -8.70 -5.14 8.75
C ASP A 75 -8.34 -6.63 8.88
N ASN A 76 -8.51 -7.41 7.81
CA ASN A 76 -8.11 -8.81 7.77
C ASN A 76 -6.59 -8.99 7.93
N ALA A 77 -5.79 -8.11 7.33
CA ALA A 77 -4.34 -8.12 7.52
C ALA A 77 -3.93 -7.77 8.96
N ALA A 78 -4.65 -6.84 9.59
CA ALA A 78 -4.44 -6.47 11.00
C ALA A 78 -4.73 -7.63 11.96
N MET A 79 -5.69 -8.51 11.65
CA MET A 79 -5.98 -9.71 12.43
C MET A 79 -4.80 -10.69 12.48
N VAL A 80 -3.96 -10.72 11.42
CA VAL A 80 -2.73 -11.51 11.40
C VAL A 80 -1.61 -10.77 12.13
N SER A 81 -1.36 -9.52 11.72
CA SER A 81 -0.39 -8.63 12.36
C SER A 81 -0.53 -7.22 11.81
N SER A 82 -0.58 -6.23 12.71
CA SER A 82 -0.51 -4.80 12.34
C SER A 82 0.84 -4.39 11.73
N ASN A 83 1.87 -5.21 11.92
CA ASN A 83 3.19 -5.03 11.33
C ASN A 83 3.38 -5.88 10.05
N SER A 84 2.32 -6.48 9.51
CA SER A 84 2.40 -7.19 8.23
C SER A 84 2.52 -6.23 7.05
N TRP A 85 3.15 -6.71 5.97
CA TRP A 85 3.28 -5.93 4.74
C TRP A 85 1.93 -5.60 4.10
N ASP A 86 0.97 -6.52 4.18
CA ASP A 86 -0.40 -6.29 3.70
C ASP A 86 -1.07 -5.17 4.48
N HIS A 87 -0.97 -5.18 5.81
CA HIS A 87 -1.55 -4.12 6.64
C HIS A 87 -0.94 -2.75 6.32
N LEU A 88 0.38 -2.67 6.21
CA LEU A 88 1.08 -1.43 5.85
C LEU A 88 0.68 -0.92 4.46
N PHE A 89 0.57 -1.83 3.48
CA PHE A 89 0.18 -1.49 2.12
C PHE A 89 -1.25 -0.94 2.06
N TYR A 90 -2.25 -1.69 2.57
CA TYR A 90 -3.65 -1.25 2.49
C TYR A 90 -3.91 0.00 3.35
N SER A 91 -3.19 0.17 4.46
CA SER A 91 -3.24 1.43 5.22
C SER A 91 -2.75 2.60 4.37
N ALA A 92 -1.61 2.45 3.68
CA ALA A 92 -1.08 3.50 2.81
C ALA A 92 -2.00 3.83 1.63
N VAL A 93 -2.72 2.84 1.08
CA VAL A 93 -3.75 3.07 0.05
C VAL A 93 -4.93 3.88 0.60
N LEU A 94 -5.41 3.54 1.80
CA LEU A 94 -6.54 4.24 2.43
C LEU A 94 -6.18 5.66 2.91
N ASP A 95 -4.91 5.87 3.27
CA ASP A 95 -4.37 7.16 3.69
C ASP A 95 -4.05 8.08 2.49
N ASP A 96 -4.12 7.57 1.25
CA ASP A 96 -3.94 8.33 0.01
C ASP A 96 -5.28 8.44 -0.75
N PRO A 97 -6.04 9.54 -0.58
CA PRO A 97 -7.30 9.74 -1.27
C PRO A 97 -7.18 9.71 -2.80
N GLY A 98 -6.05 10.14 -3.35
CA GLY A 98 -5.82 10.14 -4.79
C GLY A 98 -5.65 8.72 -5.32
N PHE A 99 -4.96 7.87 -4.57
CA PHE A 99 -4.83 6.47 -4.97
C PHE A 99 -6.15 5.71 -4.81
N LEU A 100 -6.89 5.98 -3.74
CA LEU A 100 -8.21 5.40 -3.53
C LEU A 100 -9.20 5.81 -4.62
N ASP A 101 -9.17 7.07 -5.06
CA ASP A 101 -9.96 7.56 -6.19
C ASP A 101 -9.53 6.87 -7.49
N TYR A 102 -8.23 6.73 -7.76
CA TYR A 102 -7.75 5.97 -8.91
C TYR A 102 -8.24 4.52 -8.89
N LEU A 103 -8.22 3.84 -7.75
CA LEU A 103 -8.77 2.48 -7.61
C LEU A 103 -10.29 2.43 -7.79
N THR A 104 -11.01 3.50 -7.49
CA THR A 104 -12.48 3.55 -7.56
C THR A 104 -13.00 3.99 -8.93
N ASN A 105 -12.38 5.00 -9.54
CA ASN A 105 -12.85 5.68 -10.75
C ASN A 105 -11.82 5.77 -11.90
N GLY A 106 -10.52 5.58 -11.64
CA GLY A 106 -9.46 5.68 -12.66
C GLY A 106 -9.41 4.53 -13.66
N ASP A 107 -8.65 4.69 -14.74
CA ASP A 107 -8.45 3.67 -15.76
C ASP A 107 -7.45 2.60 -15.27
N LEU A 108 -7.97 1.47 -14.82
CA LEU A 108 -7.13 0.37 -14.35
C LEU A 108 -6.56 -0.39 -15.56
N PRO A 109 -5.29 -0.82 -15.52
CA PRO A 109 -4.70 -1.62 -16.58
C PRO A 109 -5.43 -2.97 -16.69
N PRO A 110 -5.58 -3.51 -17.91
CA PRO A 110 -6.29 -4.77 -18.12
C PRO A 110 -5.59 -5.92 -17.39
N ILE A 111 -6.38 -6.87 -16.89
CA ILE A 111 -5.92 -8.02 -16.10
C ILE A 111 -4.89 -8.90 -16.85
N TYR A 112 -4.80 -8.78 -18.18
CA TYR A 112 -3.98 -9.63 -19.06
C TYR A 112 -2.57 -9.08 -19.40
N ASP A 113 -2.21 -7.86 -18.97
CA ASP A 113 -0.97 -7.18 -19.42
C ASP A 113 0.23 -7.24 -18.44
N TYR A 114 0.30 -8.24 -17.56
CA TYR A 114 1.41 -8.38 -16.59
C TYR A 114 2.06 -9.76 -16.51
#